data_AF-A0AA35TQY1-F1
#
_entry.id   AF-A0AA35TQY1-F1
#
_cell.length_a   1.000
_cell.length_b   1.000
_cell.length_c   1.000
_cell.angle_alpha   90.00
_cell.angle_beta   90.00
_cell.angle_gamma   90.00
#
_symmetry.space_group_name_H-M   'P 1'
#
loop_
_entity.id
_entity.type
_entity.pdbx_description
1 polymer ?
#
loop_
_entity_poly.entity_id
_entity_poly.type
_entity_poly.pdbx_seq_one_letter_code
_entity_poly.pdbx_strand_id
1 'polypeptide(L)'
;MGVHVHYDLHQLATLPDTPSKWQLMETEIKTVMNHPAVAAYYLADEPGGNGIDPALLEKAYDFVKGVDPNRPITEVFCCVDPAKYINSFDIGMADPYPIPTSSPFIITVKVNQLIATGKPFFIVVQSFGGGEIWERQPTPAEERAMTYIAMLTGAIGIQYFVRSPGQFPYAETSWSECRRLSLEFRELSSAILIGGPRVNVTPSISQILATGWGERVNGTWVVAAVNVENSPVTLPLPPRRSLPARRALFPAAVDVVARLPPLGATACVKTAYRFPPIKSTQVNPANLLANPSFEQVTSPSGPDGAYLNVPADHGSTYLTDTRFSVDGLHSLQLTTPTKGQGFTVEPFNIRLDKDTEYELTFWAVSRQANLTLLFSFSDLTPALMFAGSLQMEAATFQTSTEWSKYSASLTATATTDRVDAVNYQLVSAGTVWIDLLQLIPSP
;
A
#
# COMPACT_ATOMS: atom_id res chain seq x y z
N MET A 1 -8.15 1.67 1.94
CA MET A 1 -6.97 2.49 2.33
C MET A 1 -7.15 2.99 3.75
N GLY A 2 -6.44 2.43 4.74
CA GLY A 2 -6.41 3.00 6.09
C GLY A 2 -5.82 4.41 6.06
N VAL A 3 -6.49 5.36 6.71
CA VAL A 3 -5.93 6.71 6.92
C VAL A 3 -5.05 6.65 8.16
N HIS A 4 -3.77 6.94 7.97
CA HIS A 4 -2.81 7.07 9.06
C HIS A 4 -2.33 8.51 9.16
N VAL A 5 -1.91 8.89 10.36
CA VAL A 5 -1.46 10.23 10.72
C VAL A 5 0.04 10.17 10.98
N HIS A 6 0.74 11.06 10.31
CA HIS A 6 2.08 11.47 10.66
C HIS A 6 1.95 12.63 11.63
N TYR A 7 2.15 12.38 12.93
CA TYR A 7 1.77 13.31 13.98
C TYR A 7 2.84 14.38 14.19
N ASP A 8 2.46 15.64 14.09
CA ASP A 8 3.38 16.78 14.17
C ASP A 8 3.82 17.06 15.61
N LEU A 9 5.13 16.95 15.86
CA LEU A 9 5.78 17.37 17.11
C LEU A 9 6.75 18.52 16.89
N HIS A 10 6.87 19.06 15.67
CA HIS A 10 7.87 20.04 15.28
C HIS A 10 7.91 21.23 16.23
N GLN A 11 6.77 21.87 16.47
CA GLN A 11 6.69 23.06 17.32
C GLN A 11 7.26 22.81 18.71
N LEU A 12 6.95 21.66 19.33
CA LEU A 12 7.46 21.32 20.66
C LEU A 12 8.94 20.94 20.60
N ALA A 13 9.36 20.17 19.60
CA ALA A 13 10.73 19.70 19.44
C ALA A 13 11.73 20.86 19.32
N THR A 14 11.33 21.97 18.70
CA THR A 14 12.19 23.14 18.44
C THR A 14 12.18 24.20 19.54
N LEU A 15 11.34 24.06 20.57
CA LEU A 15 11.36 24.96 21.72
C LEU A 15 12.68 24.85 22.53
N PRO A 16 13.07 25.91 23.27
CA PRO A 16 14.19 25.85 24.18
C PRO A 16 14.09 24.70 25.20
N ASP A 17 15.24 24.14 25.56
CA ASP A 17 15.37 23.04 26.54
C ASP A 17 14.91 23.51 27.93
N THR A 18 13.65 23.22 28.27
CA THR A 18 13.02 23.63 29.52
C THR A 18 12.16 22.49 30.07
N PRO A 19 11.98 22.37 31.40
CA PRO A 19 11.11 21.35 31.98
C PRO A 19 9.66 21.41 31.45
N SER A 20 9.14 22.61 31.22
CA SER A 20 7.78 22.81 30.69
C SER A 20 7.60 22.27 29.27
N LYS A 21 8.60 22.42 28.39
CA LYS A 21 8.60 21.80 27.05
C LYS A 21 8.43 20.28 27.15
N TRP A 22 9.25 19.63 27.97
CA TRP A 22 9.25 18.17 28.09
C TRP A 22 7.94 17.63 28.69
N GLN A 23 7.36 18.34 29.66
CA GLN A 23 6.06 18.00 30.22
C GLN A 23 4.93 18.09 29.18
N LEU A 24 4.93 19.13 28.34
CA LEU A 24 3.95 19.27 27.25
C LEU A 24 4.14 18.17 26.21
N MET A 25 5.37 17.89 25.79
CA MET A 25 5.68 16.82 24.84
C MET A 25 5.25 15.44 25.35
N GLU A 26 5.49 15.12 26.62
CA GLU A 26 5.03 13.86 27.21
C GLU A 26 3.50 13.75 27.21
N THR A 27 2.81 14.85 27.55
CA THR A 27 1.35 14.92 27.56
C THR A 27 0.78 14.69 26.16
N GLU A 28 1.35 15.35 25.16
CA GLU A 28 0.99 15.22 23.74
C GLU A 28 1.14 13.77 23.27
N ILE A 29 2.31 13.16 23.50
CA ILE A 29 2.62 11.79 23.09
C ILE A 29 1.67 10.80 23.76
N LYS A 30 1.49 10.87 25.09
CA LYS A 30 0.61 9.95 25.83
C LYS A 30 -0.86 10.05 25.38
N THR A 31 -1.29 11.22 24.92
CA THR A 31 -2.65 11.43 24.41
C THR A 31 -2.88 10.65 23.12
N VAL A 32 -1.87 10.53 22.25
CA VAL A 32 -2.05 10.00 20.88
C VAL A 32 -1.39 8.64 20.65
N MET A 33 -0.43 8.23 21.47
CA MET A 33 0.39 7.01 21.28
C MET A 33 -0.41 5.69 21.34
N ASN A 34 -1.67 5.68 21.76
CA ASN A 34 -2.50 4.46 21.71
C ASN A 34 -3.52 4.49 20.56
N HIS A 35 -3.55 5.57 19.78
CA HIS A 35 -4.48 5.70 18.66
C HIS A 35 -3.96 4.91 17.44
N PRO A 36 -4.78 4.02 16.83
CA PRO A 36 -4.34 3.14 15.74
C PRO A 36 -3.97 3.88 14.45
N ALA A 37 -4.43 5.13 14.30
CA ALA A 37 -4.06 5.95 13.14
C ALA A 37 -2.65 6.54 13.23
N VAL A 38 -2.05 6.71 14.41
CA VAL A 38 -0.73 7.35 14.54
C VAL A 38 0.36 6.40 14.06
N ALA A 39 0.95 6.69 12.89
CA ALA A 39 1.95 5.85 12.24
C ALA A 39 3.40 6.28 12.53
N ALA A 40 3.64 7.58 12.71
CA ALA A 40 4.96 8.15 12.94
C ALA A 40 4.85 9.52 13.63
N TYR A 41 5.96 10.00 14.20
CA TYR A 41 6.10 11.37 14.67
C TYR A 41 6.94 12.20 13.69
N TYR A 42 6.52 13.42 13.40
CA TYR A 42 7.27 14.41 12.62
C TYR A 42 8.00 15.35 13.58
N LEU A 43 9.33 15.20 13.70
CA LEU A 43 10.10 15.88 14.72
C LEU A 43 10.60 17.26 14.28
N ALA A 44 10.97 17.43 13.01
CA ALA A 44 11.50 18.69 12.53
C ALA A 44 11.22 18.95 11.05
N ASP A 45 10.87 20.21 10.78
CA ASP A 45 10.75 20.80 9.45
C ASP A 45 12.03 21.56 9.08
N GLU A 46 12.71 21.10 8.02
CA GLU A 46 13.91 21.71 7.45
C GLU A 46 14.92 22.28 8.47
N PRO A 47 15.44 21.47 9.42
CA PRO A 47 16.12 22.00 10.60
C PRO A 47 17.38 22.81 10.28
N GLY A 48 18.09 22.46 9.22
CA GLY A 48 19.24 23.23 8.76
C GLY A 48 18.90 24.61 8.19
N GLY A 49 17.74 24.74 7.52
CA GLY A 49 17.26 26.03 7.01
C GLY A 49 16.79 26.96 8.14
N ASN A 50 16.23 26.37 9.20
CA ASN A 50 15.75 27.06 10.39
C ASN A 50 16.84 27.28 11.47
N GLY A 51 18.08 26.86 11.23
CA GLY A 51 19.19 27.02 12.17
C GLY A 51 19.02 26.24 13.48
N ILE A 52 18.26 25.13 13.45
CA ILE A 52 17.98 24.31 14.63
C ILE A 52 19.22 23.47 14.96
N ASP A 53 19.66 23.55 16.22
CA ASP A 53 20.81 22.80 16.73
C ASP A 53 20.55 21.28 16.68
N PRO A 54 21.39 20.48 15.99
CA PRO A 54 21.29 19.03 16.01
C PRO A 54 21.23 18.41 17.41
N ALA A 55 21.95 18.97 18.39
CA ALA A 55 21.97 18.44 19.75
C ALA A 55 20.62 18.63 20.47
N LEU A 56 19.85 19.66 20.10
CA LEU A 56 18.49 19.85 20.61
C LEU A 56 17.52 18.79 20.08
N LEU A 57 17.65 18.44 18.80
CA LEU A 57 16.81 17.42 18.16
C LEU A 57 17.18 16.01 18.60
N GLU A 58 18.47 15.71 18.82
CA GLU A 58 18.90 14.43 19.41
C GLU A 58 18.28 14.21 20.80
N LYS A 59 18.29 15.24 21.67
CA LYS A 59 17.60 15.19 22.96
C LYS A 59 16.08 14.96 22.81
N ALA A 60 15.46 15.61 21.83
CA ALA A 60 14.03 15.45 21.58
C ALA A 60 13.68 14.04 21.10
N TYR A 61 14.47 13.50 20.17
CA TYR A 61 14.37 12.13 19.71
C TYR A 61 14.47 11.12 20.86
N ASP A 62 15.50 11.24 21.71
CA ASP A 62 15.70 10.37 22.87
C ASP A 62 14.52 10.44 23.84
N PHE A 63 13.99 11.64 24.08
CA PHE A 63 12.81 11.84 24.93
C PHE A 63 11.58 11.15 24.35
N VAL A 64 11.27 11.36 23.06
CA VAL A 64 10.14 10.72 22.39
C VAL A 64 10.29 9.20 22.44
N LYS A 65 11.48 8.65 22.16
CA LYS A 65 11.75 7.21 22.25
C LYS A 65 11.64 6.67 23.67
N GLY A 66 11.93 7.48 24.69
CA GLY A 66 11.72 7.12 26.09
C GLY A 66 10.24 6.98 26.48
N VAL A 67 9.36 7.76 25.85
CA VAL A 67 7.90 7.73 26.12
C VAL A 67 7.19 6.71 25.21
N ASP A 68 7.53 6.67 23.92
CA ASP A 68 6.96 5.77 22.92
C ASP A 68 8.06 5.14 22.03
N PRO A 69 8.67 4.02 22.46
CA PRO A 69 9.81 3.43 21.77
C PRO A 69 9.46 2.79 20.42
N ASN A 70 8.19 2.46 20.19
CA ASN A 70 7.77 1.62 19.06
C ASN A 70 7.45 2.42 17.80
N ARG A 71 7.30 3.74 17.90
CA ARG A 71 6.94 4.58 16.75
C ARG A 71 8.17 5.17 16.07
N PRO A 72 8.21 5.16 14.72
CA PRO A 72 9.26 5.82 13.98
C PRO A 72 9.11 7.34 14.08
N ILE A 73 10.24 8.03 14.11
CA ILE A 73 10.38 9.47 14.14
C ILE A 73 11.00 9.92 12.81
N THR A 74 10.51 11.00 12.22
CA THR A 74 10.97 11.49 10.93
C THR A 74 11.39 12.96 10.98
N GLU A 75 12.25 13.36 10.06
CA GLU A 75 12.62 14.75 9.82
C GLU A 75 12.78 15.02 8.31
N VAL A 76 12.40 16.21 7.84
CA VAL A 76 12.58 16.61 6.43
C VAL A 76 13.77 17.55 6.24
N PHE A 77 14.50 17.38 5.15
CA PHE A 77 15.72 18.12 4.83
C PHE A 77 15.68 18.75 3.43
N CYS A 78 15.67 20.09 3.40
CA CYS A 78 15.77 20.89 2.17
C CYS A 78 17.19 21.40 1.89
N CYS A 79 17.83 22.04 2.86
CA CYS A 79 19.04 22.85 2.62
C CYS A 79 20.33 22.31 3.27
N VAL A 80 20.27 21.16 3.94
CA VAL A 80 21.39 20.61 4.73
C VAL A 80 21.61 19.15 4.43
N ASP A 81 22.84 18.68 4.65
CA ASP A 81 23.15 17.25 4.65
C ASP A 81 22.47 16.56 5.86
N PRO A 82 21.55 15.60 5.64
CA PRO A 82 20.87 14.85 6.70
C PRO A 82 21.83 14.16 7.68
N ALA A 83 23.06 13.85 7.25
CA ALA A 83 24.07 13.23 8.12
C ALA A 83 24.39 14.05 9.37
N LYS A 84 24.18 15.38 9.34
CA LYS A 84 24.35 16.24 10.54
C LYS A 84 23.32 15.98 11.63
N TYR A 85 22.16 15.44 11.27
CA TYR A 85 21.03 15.15 12.15
C TYR A 85 20.81 13.64 12.32
N ILE A 86 21.83 12.82 12.01
CA ILE A 86 21.68 11.37 11.93
C ILE A 86 21.15 10.74 13.21
N ASN A 87 21.33 11.36 14.38
CA ASN A 87 20.85 10.83 15.65
C ASN A 87 19.42 11.25 16.03
N SER A 88 18.72 12.05 15.23
CA SER A 88 17.40 12.60 15.60
C SER A 88 16.21 12.07 14.79
N PHE A 89 16.42 11.11 13.90
CA PHE A 89 15.33 10.49 13.11
C PHE A 89 15.53 8.99 12.87
N ASP A 90 14.45 8.23 12.74
CA ASP A 90 14.46 6.86 12.21
C ASP A 90 14.35 6.84 10.69
N ILE A 91 13.52 7.74 10.13
CA ILE A 91 13.24 7.86 8.70
C ILE A 91 13.56 9.28 8.24
N GLY A 92 14.53 9.42 7.33
CA GLY A 92 14.83 10.72 6.74
C GLY A 92 13.83 11.09 5.66
N MET A 93 13.57 12.38 5.46
CA MET A 93 12.73 12.88 4.38
C MET A 93 13.47 13.99 3.63
N ALA A 94 13.21 14.12 2.33
CA ALA A 94 13.69 15.28 1.57
C ALA A 94 12.58 15.77 0.65
N ASP A 95 12.58 17.07 0.41
CA ASP A 95 11.57 17.86 -0.30
C ASP A 95 12.15 18.55 -1.56
N PRO A 96 12.61 17.76 -2.55
CA PRO A 96 13.00 18.32 -3.83
C PRO A 96 11.77 18.86 -4.56
N TYR A 97 11.72 20.19 -4.76
CA TYR A 97 10.63 20.87 -5.49
C TYR A 97 11.12 21.47 -6.84
N PRO A 98 11.35 20.63 -7.87
CA PRO A 98 11.99 21.04 -9.12
C PRO A 98 11.11 21.82 -10.10
N ILE A 99 9.79 21.68 -10.03
CA ILE A 99 8.91 22.13 -11.11
C ILE A 99 8.48 23.58 -10.86
N PRO A 100 8.58 24.50 -11.82
CA PRO A 100 8.71 24.25 -13.26
C PRO A 100 10.11 24.43 -13.85
N THR A 101 11.09 24.79 -13.04
CA THR A 101 12.37 25.34 -13.52
C THR A 101 13.43 24.27 -13.76
N SER A 102 13.24 23.07 -13.22
CA SER A 102 14.22 21.98 -13.23
C SER A 102 13.60 20.63 -13.60
N SER A 103 14.45 19.70 -14.04
CA SER A 103 14.03 18.32 -14.31
C SER A 103 13.67 17.58 -13.01
N PRO A 104 12.61 16.73 -13.01
CA PRO A 104 12.34 15.75 -11.95
C PRO A 104 13.53 14.89 -11.55
N PHE A 105 14.51 14.71 -12.46
CA PHE A 105 15.70 13.91 -12.18
C PHE A 105 16.55 14.45 -11.02
N ILE A 106 16.43 15.73 -10.67
CA ILE A 106 17.17 16.33 -9.53
C ILE A 106 16.84 15.65 -8.19
N ILE A 107 15.71 14.94 -8.08
CA ILE A 107 15.36 14.12 -6.92
C ILE A 107 16.49 13.14 -6.55
N THR A 108 17.19 12.60 -7.56
CA THR A 108 18.32 11.67 -7.37
C THR A 108 19.44 12.27 -6.50
N VAL A 109 19.66 13.60 -6.59
CA VAL A 109 20.69 14.30 -5.82
C VAL A 109 20.36 14.26 -4.33
N LYS A 110 19.11 14.55 -3.95
CA LYS A 110 18.64 14.50 -2.57
C LYS A 110 18.58 13.08 -2.03
N VAL A 111 18.14 12.14 -2.87
CA VAL A 111 18.12 10.72 -2.51
C VAL A 111 19.51 10.21 -2.18
N ASN A 112 20.56 10.61 -2.90
CA ASN A 112 21.93 10.16 -2.60
C ASN A 112 22.41 10.60 -1.21
N GLN A 113 22.01 11.79 -0.74
CA GLN A 113 22.31 12.25 0.61
C GLN A 113 21.60 11.40 1.67
N LEU A 114 20.32 11.07 1.44
CA LEU A 114 19.56 10.18 2.32
C LEU A 114 20.11 8.75 2.31
N ILE A 115 20.49 8.20 1.16
CA ILE A 115 21.12 6.88 1.05
C ILE A 115 22.40 6.82 1.89
N ALA A 116 23.22 7.88 1.86
CA ALA A 116 24.47 7.94 2.60
C ALA A 116 24.29 7.86 4.13
N THR A 117 23.08 8.15 4.64
CA THR A 117 22.76 7.99 6.07
C THR A 117 22.61 6.52 6.49
N GLY A 118 22.38 5.61 5.54
CA GLY A 118 22.05 4.20 5.82
C GLY A 118 20.67 3.99 6.44
N LYS A 119 19.85 5.05 6.63
CA LYS A 119 18.50 4.97 7.18
C LYS A 119 17.45 4.88 6.06
N PRO A 120 16.27 4.26 6.34
CA PRO A 120 15.13 4.35 5.43
C PRO A 120 14.72 5.81 5.22
N PHE A 121 14.11 6.11 4.07
CA PHE A 121 13.70 7.47 3.77
C PHE A 121 12.45 7.56 2.90
N PHE A 122 11.77 8.69 3.04
CA PHE A 122 10.66 9.11 2.17
C PHE A 122 11.10 10.29 1.30
N ILE A 123 10.39 10.50 0.20
CA ILE A 123 10.51 11.74 -0.59
C ILE A 123 9.19 12.50 -0.50
N VAL A 124 9.31 13.77 -0.14
CA VAL A 124 8.25 14.75 -0.17
C VAL A 124 8.17 15.30 -1.60
N VAL A 125 7.19 14.81 -2.37
CA VAL A 125 7.00 15.15 -3.78
C VAL A 125 6.19 16.44 -3.89
N GLN A 126 6.66 17.36 -4.74
CA GLN A 126 5.93 18.58 -5.07
C GLN A 126 4.55 18.26 -5.65
N SER A 127 3.48 18.75 -5.04
CA SER A 127 2.11 18.73 -5.58
C SER A 127 1.44 20.10 -5.39
N PHE A 128 2.25 21.16 -5.54
CA PHE A 128 1.83 22.56 -5.38
C PHE A 128 2.53 23.46 -6.41
N GLY A 129 2.06 24.69 -6.53
CA GLY A 129 2.72 25.77 -7.28
C GLY A 129 2.00 27.10 -7.11
N GLY A 130 2.15 28.03 -8.06
CA GLY A 130 1.51 29.35 -8.09
C GLY A 130 1.89 30.27 -6.93
N GLY A 131 3.10 30.12 -6.39
CA GLY A 131 3.62 30.96 -5.31
C GLY A 131 5.15 30.92 -5.24
N GLU A 132 5.74 31.98 -4.68
CA GLU A 132 7.19 32.18 -4.56
C GLU A 132 7.91 32.00 -5.91
N ILE A 133 8.78 30.99 -6.02
CA ILE A 133 9.56 30.68 -7.22
C ILE A 133 8.92 29.60 -8.10
N TRP A 134 7.79 29.02 -7.67
CA TRP A 134 7.11 27.94 -8.39
C TRP A 134 5.90 28.50 -9.15
N GLU A 135 6.14 29.04 -10.35
CA GLU A 135 5.13 29.74 -11.16
C GLU A 135 3.90 28.89 -11.51
N ARG A 136 4.03 27.57 -11.53
CA ARG A 136 2.95 26.61 -11.76
C ARG A 136 3.13 25.36 -10.92
N GLN A 137 2.04 24.62 -10.74
CA GLN A 137 2.09 23.26 -10.22
C GLN A 137 2.63 22.27 -11.25
N PRO A 138 3.09 21.10 -10.79
CA PRO A 138 3.32 19.94 -11.63
C PRO A 138 2.11 19.52 -12.45
N THR A 139 2.36 19.10 -13.69
CA THR A 139 1.41 18.29 -14.44
C THR A 139 1.31 16.90 -13.80
N PRO A 140 0.21 16.14 -14.02
CA PRO A 140 0.11 14.74 -13.58
C PRO A 140 1.32 13.90 -14.02
N ALA A 141 1.83 14.19 -15.21
CA ALA A 141 2.94 13.47 -15.81
C ALA A 141 4.27 13.76 -15.07
N GLU A 142 4.46 14.99 -14.59
CA GLU A 142 5.60 15.40 -13.75
C GLU A 142 5.53 14.79 -12.36
N GLU A 143 4.36 14.80 -11.71
CA GLU A 143 4.17 14.16 -10.39
C GLU A 143 4.47 12.67 -10.44
N ARG A 144 3.93 11.98 -11.47
CA ARG A 144 4.27 10.58 -11.76
C ARG A 144 5.77 10.38 -11.89
N ALA A 145 6.45 11.22 -12.67
CA ALA A 145 7.89 11.10 -12.86
C ALA A 145 8.65 11.24 -11.55
N MET A 146 8.32 12.26 -10.76
CA MET A 146 8.93 12.49 -9.45
C MET A 146 8.76 11.29 -8.52
N THR A 147 7.54 10.75 -8.43
CA THR A 147 7.21 9.59 -7.61
C THR A 147 7.95 8.33 -8.07
N TYR A 148 7.99 8.03 -9.38
CA TYR A 148 8.75 6.87 -9.88
C TYR A 148 10.25 7.00 -9.64
N ILE A 149 10.83 8.18 -9.90
CA ILE A 149 12.25 8.42 -9.67
C ILE A 149 12.58 8.21 -8.19
N ALA A 150 11.81 8.78 -7.27
CA ALA A 150 11.99 8.57 -5.84
C ALA A 150 11.96 7.08 -5.45
N MET A 151 10.94 6.33 -5.89
CA MET A 151 10.80 4.91 -5.55
C MET A 151 11.92 4.05 -6.17
N LEU A 152 12.24 4.29 -7.44
CA LEU A 152 13.31 3.56 -8.15
C LEU A 152 14.69 3.82 -7.57
N THR A 153 14.92 4.99 -6.98
CA THR A 153 16.21 5.37 -6.39
C THR A 153 16.42 4.92 -4.95
N GLY A 154 15.36 4.57 -4.21
CA GLY A 154 15.56 4.08 -2.84
C GLY A 154 14.39 4.29 -1.89
N ALA A 155 13.51 5.25 -2.20
CA ALA A 155 12.47 5.65 -1.28
C ALA A 155 11.54 4.49 -0.94
N ILE A 156 11.15 4.42 0.33
CA ILE A 156 10.19 3.43 0.85
C ILE A 156 8.81 4.05 1.13
N GLY A 157 8.67 5.36 0.91
CA GLY A 157 7.45 6.11 1.09
C GLY A 157 7.48 7.44 0.33
N ILE A 158 6.28 7.94 0.03
CA ILE A 158 6.06 9.18 -0.70
C ILE A 158 5.05 10.01 0.09
N GLN A 159 5.37 11.28 0.30
CA GLN A 159 4.45 12.27 0.85
C GLN A 159 4.26 13.36 -0.19
N TYR A 160 3.04 13.64 -0.63
CA TYR A 160 2.80 14.77 -1.52
C TYR A 160 2.65 16.04 -0.68
N PHE A 161 3.47 17.04 -0.95
CA PHE A 161 3.30 18.35 -0.34
C PHE A 161 2.36 19.21 -1.18
N VAL A 162 1.27 19.63 -0.56
CA VAL A 162 0.31 20.59 -1.07
C VAL A 162 0.35 21.81 -0.17
N ARG A 163 0.07 23.01 -0.71
CA ARG A 163 -0.18 24.18 0.13
C ARG A 163 -1.53 24.06 0.83
N SER A 164 -1.75 24.90 1.84
CA SER A 164 -2.98 24.95 2.65
C SER A 164 -4.24 24.86 1.79
N PRO A 165 -5.27 24.08 2.19
CA PRO A 165 -6.55 24.02 1.50
C PRO A 165 -7.11 25.43 1.17
N GLY A 166 -7.63 25.64 -0.03
CA GLY A 166 -8.00 26.95 -0.58
C GLY A 166 -6.87 27.82 -1.18
N GLN A 167 -5.58 27.51 -1.02
CA GLN A 167 -4.48 28.25 -1.69
C GLN A 167 -4.09 27.67 -3.06
N PHE A 168 -4.25 28.50 -4.10
CA PHE A 168 -4.08 28.17 -5.52
C PHE A 168 -2.64 27.80 -5.92
N PRO A 169 -2.48 27.00 -7.00
CA PRO A 169 -3.51 26.34 -7.80
C PRO A 169 -3.93 24.98 -7.23
N TYR A 170 -5.22 24.67 -7.35
CA TYR A 170 -5.78 23.33 -7.12
C TYR A 170 -5.85 22.59 -8.45
N ALA A 171 -5.02 21.57 -8.66
CA ALA A 171 -5.24 20.61 -9.75
C ALA A 171 -5.98 19.37 -9.24
N GLU A 172 -7.24 19.22 -9.62
CA GLU A 172 -7.97 17.95 -9.50
C GLU A 172 -7.25 16.81 -10.24
N THR A 173 -6.56 17.15 -11.33
CA THR A 173 -5.79 16.21 -12.14
C THR A 173 -4.57 15.67 -11.40
N SER A 174 -3.91 16.50 -10.60
CA SER A 174 -2.80 16.09 -9.73
C SER A 174 -3.27 15.13 -8.65
N TRP A 175 -4.34 15.46 -7.93
CA TRP A 175 -4.91 14.56 -6.92
C TRP A 175 -5.33 13.21 -7.53
N SER A 176 -5.97 13.24 -8.70
CA SER A 176 -6.35 12.03 -9.43
C SER A 176 -5.14 11.16 -9.76
N GLU A 177 -4.01 11.78 -10.06
CA GLU A 177 -2.77 11.09 -10.38
C GLU A 177 -2.09 10.51 -9.14
N CYS A 178 -2.03 11.26 -8.03
CA CYS A 178 -1.59 10.75 -6.73
C CYS A 178 -2.37 9.48 -6.32
N ARG A 179 -3.68 9.47 -6.56
CA ARG A 179 -4.54 8.28 -6.32
C ARG A 179 -4.21 7.11 -7.26
N ARG A 180 -3.93 7.36 -8.54
CA ARG A 180 -3.49 6.29 -9.46
C ARG A 180 -2.15 5.73 -9.02
N LEU A 181 -1.19 6.59 -8.67
CA LEU A 181 0.13 6.18 -8.20
C LEU A 181 0.05 5.35 -6.92
N SER A 182 -0.81 5.71 -5.96
CA SER A 182 -0.97 4.93 -4.72
C SER A 182 -1.48 3.51 -4.99
N LEU A 183 -2.43 3.36 -5.92
CA LEU A 183 -2.92 2.06 -6.38
C LEU A 183 -1.84 1.28 -7.13
N GLU A 184 -1.04 1.95 -7.95
CA GLU A 184 0.05 1.30 -8.66
C GLU A 184 1.16 0.79 -7.74
N PHE A 185 1.57 1.56 -6.74
CA PHE A 185 2.57 1.12 -5.77
C PHE A 185 2.01 0.09 -4.77
N ARG A 186 0.68 0.00 -4.63
CA ARG A 186 0.02 -1.11 -3.90
C ARG A 186 0.32 -2.46 -4.56
N GLU A 187 0.15 -2.53 -5.88
CA GLU A 187 0.45 -3.71 -6.68
C GLU A 187 1.95 -4.09 -6.66
N LEU A 188 2.81 -3.14 -6.31
CA LEU A 188 4.26 -3.34 -6.17
C LEU A 188 4.72 -3.53 -4.72
N SER A 189 3.81 -3.46 -3.75
CA SER A 189 4.15 -3.39 -2.33
C SER A 189 4.91 -4.64 -1.84
N SER A 190 4.55 -5.81 -2.33
CA SER A 190 5.26 -7.07 -2.04
C SER A 190 6.72 -7.05 -2.49
N ALA A 191 7.01 -6.46 -3.65
CA ALA A 191 8.35 -6.36 -4.20
C ALA A 191 9.16 -5.25 -3.54
N ILE A 192 8.53 -4.12 -3.19
CA ILE A 192 9.22 -2.96 -2.62
C ILE A 192 9.46 -3.12 -1.11
N LEU A 193 8.49 -3.65 -0.35
CA LEU A 193 8.51 -3.68 1.12
C LEU A 193 8.94 -5.02 1.71
N ILE A 194 8.61 -6.13 1.05
CA ILE A 194 8.90 -7.50 1.51
C ILE A 194 9.91 -8.20 0.59
N GLY A 195 10.30 -7.52 -0.49
CA GLY A 195 11.18 -8.06 -1.50
C GLY A 195 12.58 -8.41 -0.98
N GLY A 196 13.23 -9.29 -1.73
CA GLY A 196 14.66 -9.51 -1.68
C GLY A 196 15.48 -8.29 -2.15
N PRO A 197 16.80 -8.44 -2.25
CA PRO A 197 17.68 -7.33 -2.59
C PRO A 197 17.29 -6.68 -3.92
N ARG A 198 17.53 -5.36 -4.01
CA ARG A 198 17.45 -4.63 -5.27
C ARG A 198 18.36 -5.30 -6.31
N VAL A 199 17.84 -5.46 -7.52
CA VAL A 199 18.61 -5.93 -8.66
C VAL A 199 19.09 -4.72 -9.43
N ASN A 200 20.40 -4.69 -9.70
CA ASN A 200 20.96 -3.73 -10.63
C ASN A 200 20.41 -4.03 -12.03
N VAL A 201 19.52 -3.16 -12.49
CA VAL A 201 19.06 -3.15 -13.88
C VAL A 201 19.88 -2.07 -14.56
N THR A 202 20.78 -2.46 -15.44
CA THR A 202 21.53 -1.51 -16.27
C THR A 202 20.76 -1.32 -17.57
N PRO A 203 20.04 -0.20 -17.75
CA PRO A 203 19.38 0.06 -19.01
C PRO A 203 20.44 0.28 -20.08
N SER A 204 20.19 -0.22 -21.29
CA SER A 204 21.05 0.04 -22.45
C SER A 204 20.95 1.48 -22.95
N ILE A 205 20.16 2.32 -22.27
CA ILE A 205 19.80 3.68 -22.66
C ILE A 205 19.94 4.59 -21.43
N SER A 206 20.82 5.58 -21.51
CA SER A 206 21.13 6.47 -20.39
C SER A 206 19.96 7.38 -19.98
N GLN A 207 18.98 7.57 -20.86
CA GLN A 207 17.74 8.31 -20.57
C GLN A 207 16.72 7.51 -19.73
N ILE A 208 17.03 6.24 -19.41
CA ILE A 208 16.16 5.39 -18.63
C ILE A 208 16.79 5.18 -17.26
N LEU A 209 16.01 5.39 -16.21
CA LEU A 209 16.31 4.88 -14.87
C LEU A 209 15.47 3.62 -14.66
N ALA A 210 16.11 2.53 -14.26
CA ALA A 210 15.43 1.26 -14.03
C ALA A 210 15.96 0.58 -12.77
N THR A 211 15.06 -0.07 -12.05
CA THR A 211 15.38 -0.83 -10.84
C THR A 211 14.56 -2.11 -10.84
N GLY A 212 15.19 -3.19 -10.37
CA GLY A 212 14.52 -4.46 -10.12
C GLY A 212 14.43 -4.76 -8.64
N TRP A 213 13.44 -5.55 -8.26
CA TRP A 213 13.26 -6.10 -6.91
C TRP A 213 12.96 -7.58 -7.03
N GLY A 214 13.61 -8.41 -6.22
CA GLY A 214 13.17 -9.79 -6.02
C GLY A 214 11.95 -9.81 -5.13
N GLU A 215 10.90 -10.52 -5.49
CA GLU A 215 9.76 -10.79 -4.64
C GLU A 215 9.93 -12.17 -3.99
N ARG A 216 10.12 -12.19 -2.67
CA ARG A 216 10.31 -13.43 -1.92
C ARG A 216 9.06 -14.29 -1.87
N VAL A 217 7.87 -13.67 -1.83
CA VAL A 217 6.58 -14.36 -1.64
C VAL A 217 6.32 -15.40 -2.73
N ASN A 218 6.59 -15.05 -3.99
CA ASN A 218 6.30 -15.90 -5.14
C ASN A 218 7.55 -16.29 -5.96
N GLY A 219 8.74 -15.97 -5.46
CA GLY A 219 10.00 -16.18 -6.17
C GLY A 219 10.08 -15.41 -7.49
N THR A 220 9.35 -14.29 -7.61
CA THR A 220 9.33 -13.46 -8.82
C THR A 220 10.31 -12.29 -8.74
N TRP A 221 10.49 -11.56 -9.83
CA TRP A 221 11.25 -10.33 -9.93
C TRP A 221 10.36 -9.29 -10.57
N VAL A 222 10.22 -8.14 -9.91
CA VAL A 222 9.61 -6.95 -10.49
C VAL A 222 10.70 -6.09 -11.08
N VAL A 223 10.59 -5.70 -12.35
CA VAL A 223 11.45 -4.64 -12.93
C VAL A 223 10.57 -3.48 -13.28
N ALA A 224 10.92 -2.27 -12.84
CA ALA A 224 10.30 -1.03 -13.25
C ALA A 224 11.31 -0.06 -13.85
N ALA A 225 10.87 0.72 -14.84
CA ALA A 225 11.68 1.69 -15.55
C ALA A 225 10.93 3.01 -15.73
N VAL A 226 11.67 4.13 -15.76
CA VAL A 226 11.21 5.49 -16.06
C VAL A 226 12.08 6.10 -17.15
N ASN A 227 11.44 6.67 -18.17
CA ASN A 227 12.07 7.64 -19.05
C ASN A 227 12.25 8.97 -18.32
N VAL A 228 13.48 9.44 -18.15
CA VAL A 228 13.79 10.68 -17.42
C VAL A 228 13.92 11.90 -18.34
N GLU A 229 13.74 11.71 -19.65
CA GLU A 229 13.82 12.77 -20.66
C GLU A 229 12.46 13.10 -21.29
N ASN A 230 12.30 14.36 -21.71
CA ASN A 230 11.11 14.83 -22.44
C ASN A 230 11.20 14.50 -23.95
N SER A 231 11.55 13.27 -24.27
CA SER A 231 11.56 12.72 -25.63
C SER A 231 11.25 11.23 -25.58
N PRO A 232 10.54 10.66 -26.58
CA PRO A 232 10.22 9.24 -26.52
C PRO A 232 11.48 8.41 -26.65
N VAL A 233 11.56 7.36 -25.83
CA VAL A 233 12.67 6.41 -25.85
C VAL A 233 12.15 5.04 -26.22
N THR A 234 12.90 4.34 -27.05
CA THR A 234 12.58 2.97 -27.45
C THR A 234 13.36 2.02 -26.57
N LEU A 235 12.72 1.34 -25.61
CA LEU A 235 13.40 0.35 -24.76
C LEU A 235 13.38 -1.02 -25.44
N PRO A 236 14.54 -1.53 -25.94
CA PRO A 236 14.63 -2.89 -26.43
C PRO A 236 14.55 -3.84 -25.23
N LEU A 237 13.46 -4.60 -25.13
CA LEU A 237 13.37 -5.66 -24.14
C LEU A 237 14.08 -6.91 -24.69
N PRO A 238 14.75 -7.71 -23.83
CA PRO A 238 15.34 -8.96 -24.27
C PRO A 238 14.29 -9.81 -25.00
N PRO A 239 14.64 -10.49 -26.11
CA PRO A 239 13.69 -11.32 -26.84
C PRO A 239 13.06 -12.36 -25.90
N ARG A 240 11.76 -12.64 -26.07
CA ARG A 240 10.95 -13.57 -25.22
C ARG A 240 11.62 -14.93 -24.91
N ARG A 241 12.66 -15.33 -25.63
CA ARG A 241 13.40 -16.59 -25.44
C ARG A 241 14.45 -16.54 -24.32
N SER A 242 14.92 -15.37 -23.88
CA SER A 242 15.96 -15.27 -22.83
C SER A 242 15.42 -14.97 -21.44
N LEU A 243 14.11 -14.78 -21.29
CA LEU A 243 13.43 -14.57 -20.00
C LEU A 243 12.19 -15.48 -19.93
N PRO A 244 11.87 -16.11 -18.79
CA PRO A 244 10.63 -16.88 -18.63
C PRO A 244 9.38 -15.99 -18.85
N ALA A 245 8.20 -16.61 -19.04
CA ALA A 245 6.95 -15.89 -19.35
C ALA A 245 6.68 -14.70 -18.41
N ARG A 246 6.16 -13.59 -18.95
CA ARG A 246 5.96 -12.30 -18.26
C ARG A 246 4.49 -11.91 -18.14
N ARG A 247 4.11 -11.29 -17.03
CA ARG A 247 2.82 -10.57 -16.86
C ARG A 247 3.09 -9.08 -16.70
N ALA A 248 2.43 -8.25 -17.52
CA ALA A 248 2.42 -6.80 -17.33
C ALA A 248 1.43 -6.44 -16.21
N LEU A 249 1.84 -5.57 -15.29
CA LEU A 249 1.00 -5.18 -14.14
C LEU A 249 0.08 -4.00 -14.43
N PHE A 250 0.42 -3.19 -15.42
CA PHE A 250 -0.32 -1.99 -15.79
C PHE A 250 -0.56 -1.98 -17.29
N PRO A 251 -1.63 -1.33 -17.79
CA PRO A 251 -1.90 -1.19 -19.21
C PRO A 251 -0.85 -0.31 -19.90
N ALA A 252 0.30 -0.93 -20.15
CA ALA A 252 1.32 -0.58 -21.13
C ALA A 252 1.89 -1.91 -21.65
N ALA A 253 0.99 -2.76 -22.17
CA ALA A 253 1.40 -3.95 -22.89
C ALA A 253 2.07 -3.47 -24.18
N VAL A 254 3.40 -3.54 -24.24
CA VAL A 254 4.10 -3.42 -25.51
C VAL A 254 5.01 -4.63 -25.66
N ASP A 255 4.66 -5.49 -26.61
CA ASP A 255 5.48 -6.61 -27.04
C ASP A 255 6.68 -6.10 -27.87
N VAL A 256 7.83 -6.74 -27.63
CA VAL A 256 9.14 -6.73 -28.32
C VAL A 256 9.87 -5.38 -28.47
N VAL A 257 9.20 -4.24 -28.44
CA VAL A 257 9.81 -2.92 -28.41
C VAL A 257 8.89 -1.98 -27.66
N ALA A 258 9.18 -1.64 -26.39
CA ALA A 258 8.38 -0.66 -25.67
C ALA A 258 8.75 0.75 -26.15
N ARG A 259 7.89 1.37 -26.98
CA ARG A 259 7.98 2.81 -27.25
C ARG A 259 7.43 3.54 -26.03
N LEU A 260 8.32 4.12 -25.25
CA LEU A 260 7.97 5.01 -24.15
C LEU A 260 7.60 6.37 -24.78
N PRO A 261 6.31 6.81 -24.82
CA PRO A 261 5.92 8.08 -25.42
C PRO A 261 6.65 9.29 -24.78
N PRO A 262 6.83 10.40 -25.53
CA PRO A 262 7.16 11.67 -24.89
C PRO A 262 5.92 12.22 -24.20
N LEU A 263 6.09 12.80 -23.03
CA LEU A 263 5.03 13.55 -22.38
C LEU A 263 5.52 14.98 -22.24
N GLY A 264 4.86 15.88 -22.98
CA GLY A 264 5.21 17.30 -23.09
C GLY A 264 5.35 17.95 -21.72
N ALA A 265 6.47 18.66 -21.56
CA ALA A 265 6.98 19.22 -20.32
C ALA A 265 7.15 18.15 -19.22
N THR A 266 8.31 17.49 -19.27
CA THR A 266 8.94 16.75 -18.16
C THR A 266 8.15 15.55 -17.61
N ALA A 267 8.07 14.42 -18.35
CA ALA A 267 7.37 13.26 -17.81
C ALA A 267 7.78 11.85 -18.27
N CYS A 268 7.56 10.92 -17.32
CA CYS A 268 7.97 9.53 -17.21
C CYS A 268 7.01 8.54 -17.89
N VAL A 269 7.58 7.51 -18.53
CA VAL A 269 6.83 6.30 -18.89
C VAL A 269 7.29 5.12 -18.06
N LYS A 270 6.32 4.41 -17.48
CA LYS A 270 6.48 3.21 -16.67
C LYS A 270 6.31 1.94 -17.51
N THR A 271 7.11 0.92 -17.22
CA THR A 271 6.63 -0.45 -17.37
C THR A 271 7.11 -1.32 -16.23
N ALA A 272 6.19 -2.04 -15.58
CA ALA A 272 6.49 -3.00 -14.53
C ALA A 272 6.17 -4.43 -15.00
N TYR A 273 7.12 -5.34 -14.83
CA TYR A 273 6.99 -6.74 -15.25
C TYR A 273 7.34 -7.69 -14.10
N ARG A 274 6.59 -8.80 -13.94
CA ARG A 274 6.89 -9.89 -13.00
C ARG A 274 7.43 -11.15 -13.70
N PHE A 275 8.47 -11.77 -13.13
CA PHE A 275 9.14 -12.98 -13.66
C PHE A 275 9.69 -13.92 -12.57
N PRO A 276 9.54 -15.25 -12.61
CA PRO A 276 8.63 -16.02 -13.46
C PRO A 276 7.15 -15.68 -13.14
N PRO A 277 6.16 -16.30 -13.82
CA PRO A 277 4.76 -16.11 -13.47
C PRO A 277 4.50 -16.39 -11.99
N ILE A 278 3.51 -15.70 -11.42
CA ILE A 278 2.98 -15.96 -10.07
C ILE A 278 2.55 -17.43 -10.00
N LYS A 279 2.66 -18.05 -8.81
CA LYS A 279 2.17 -19.41 -8.52
C LYS A 279 0.78 -19.61 -9.13
N SER A 280 0.58 -20.73 -9.85
CA SER A 280 -0.72 -21.08 -10.41
C SER A 280 -1.74 -21.27 -9.29
N THR A 281 -2.96 -20.78 -9.51
CA THR A 281 -4.02 -20.86 -8.51
C THR A 281 -4.40 -22.32 -8.22
N GLN A 282 -4.73 -22.61 -6.97
CA GLN A 282 -5.17 -23.93 -6.48
C GLN A 282 -6.70 -24.05 -6.41
N VAL A 283 -7.41 -23.16 -7.12
CA VAL A 283 -8.87 -23.10 -7.14
C VAL A 283 -9.45 -24.39 -7.72
N ASN A 284 -10.40 -24.98 -6.99
CA ASN A 284 -11.12 -26.15 -7.45
C ASN A 284 -11.99 -25.78 -8.67
N PRO A 285 -11.95 -26.54 -9.78
CA PRO A 285 -12.77 -26.27 -10.97
C PRO A 285 -14.29 -26.22 -10.72
N ALA A 286 -14.77 -26.88 -9.66
CA ALA A 286 -16.18 -26.88 -9.25
C ALA A 286 -16.57 -25.67 -8.37
N ASN A 287 -15.62 -24.77 -8.09
CA ASN A 287 -15.89 -23.59 -7.27
C ASN A 287 -16.91 -22.66 -7.92
N LEU A 288 -17.88 -22.21 -7.14
CA LEU A 288 -18.95 -21.32 -7.59
C LEU A 288 -18.58 -19.83 -7.52
N LEU A 289 -17.54 -19.46 -6.78
CA LEU A 289 -17.16 -18.05 -6.60
C LEU A 289 -16.33 -17.53 -7.78
N ALA A 290 -16.60 -16.30 -8.22
CA ALA A 290 -15.97 -15.73 -9.40
C ALA A 290 -14.46 -15.42 -9.24
N ASN A 291 -14.03 -15.02 -8.04
CA ASN A 291 -12.66 -14.57 -7.76
C ASN A 291 -12.16 -15.06 -6.38
N PRO A 292 -12.10 -16.38 -6.16
CA PRO A 292 -11.88 -17.00 -4.85
C PRO A 292 -10.54 -16.65 -4.19
N SER A 293 -9.49 -16.43 -4.99
CA SER A 293 -8.14 -16.06 -4.53
C SER A 293 -7.79 -14.60 -4.82
N PHE A 294 -8.77 -13.76 -5.18
CA PHE A 294 -8.59 -12.33 -5.44
C PHE A 294 -7.55 -11.97 -6.54
N GLU A 295 -7.24 -12.92 -7.43
CA GLU A 295 -6.25 -12.76 -8.51
C GLU A 295 -6.76 -12.00 -9.74
N GLN A 296 -8.09 -11.89 -9.87
CA GLN A 296 -8.70 -10.99 -10.84
C GLN A 296 -8.70 -9.58 -10.25
N VAL A 297 -7.83 -8.74 -10.81
CA VAL A 297 -7.63 -7.35 -10.41
C VAL A 297 -7.67 -6.50 -11.66
N THR A 298 -8.88 -6.24 -12.17
CA THR A 298 -9.12 -5.30 -13.26
C THR A 298 -8.95 -3.85 -12.79
N SER A 299 -9.30 -3.58 -11.53
CA SER A 299 -8.97 -2.36 -10.81
C SER A 299 -8.34 -2.69 -9.46
N PRO A 300 -7.11 -2.23 -9.16
CA PRO A 300 -6.43 -2.45 -7.86
C PRO A 300 -7.10 -1.76 -6.67
N SER A 301 -8.25 -1.10 -6.87
CA SER A 301 -8.98 -0.38 -5.82
C SER A 301 -9.88 -1.28 -4.95
N GLY A 302 -10.19 -2.50 -5.37
CA GLY A 302 -11.08 -3.41 -4.64
C GLY A 302 -11.10 -4.82 -5.23
N PRO A 303 -11.71 -5.78 -4.50
CA PRO A 303 -11.85 -7.16 -4.97
C PRO A 303 -12.91 -7.25 -6.08
N ASP A 304 -12.51 -7.69 -7.27
CA ASP A 304 -13.47 -8.03 -8.32
C ASP A 304 -14.29 -9.26 -7.91
N GLY A 305 -15.54 -9.34 -8.36
CA GLY A 305 -16.41 -10.49 -8.13
C GLY A 305 -17.14 -10.50 -6.78
N ALA A 306 -17.14 -9.39 -6.04
CA ALA A 306 -17.90 -9.23 -4.80
C ALA A 306 -18.44 -7.80 -4.62
N TYR A 307 -19.60 -7.68 -3.97
CA TYR A 307 -20.12 -6.40 -3.48
C TYR A 307 -19.47 -6.09 -2.14
N LEU A 308 -19.30 -4.80 -1.88
CA LEU A 308 -18.80 -4.29 -0.62
C LEU A 308 -19.83 -3.34 -0.03
N ASN A 309 -20.45 -3.75 1.07
CA ASN A 309 -21.37 -2.90 1.80
C ASN A 309 -20.60 -2.00 2.75
N VAL A 310 -20.70 -0.69 2.49
CA VAL A 310 -19.99 0.35 3.23
C VAL A 310 -20.60 0.48 4.62
N PRO A 311 -19.81 0.33 5.70
CA PRO A 311 -20.32 0.48 7.07
C PRO A 311 -20.51 1.96 7.43
N ALA A 312 -21.18 2.21 8.56
CA ALA A 312 -21.27 3.54 9.14
C ALA A 312 -19.92 4.04 9.70
N ASP A 313 -19.03 3.12 10.10
CA ASP A 313 -17.68 3.46 10.56
C ASP A 313 -16.80 3.91 9.39
N HIS A 314 -16.48 5.20 9.35
CA HIS A 314 -15.61 5.80 8.35
C HIS A 314 -14.14 5.36 8.46
N GLY A 315 -13.74 4.73 9.58
CA GLY A 315 -12.39 4.18 9.76
C GLY A 315 -12.21 2.77 9.20
N SER A 316 -13.31 2.04 8.95
CA SER A 316 -13.26 0.71 8.34
C SER A 316 -12.69 0.79 6.94
N THR A 317 -11.84 -0.18 6.58
CA THR A 317 -11.17 -0.20 5.27
C THR A 317 -11.05 -1.60 4.71
N TYR A 318 -10.96 -1.69 3.39
CA TYR A 318 -10.59 -2.90 2.66
C TYR A 318 -9.47 -2.59 1.65
N LEU A 319 -8.76 -3.63 1.22
CA LEU A 319 -7.87 -3.62 0.05
C LEU A 319 -7.48 -5.05 -0.37
N THR A 320 -7.07 -5.22 -1.63
CA THR A 320 -6.30 -6.38 -2.07
C THR A 320 -4.83 -6.18 -1.67
N ASP A 321 -4.25 -7.15 -0.97
CA ASP A 321 -2.89 -7.08 -0.44
C ASP A 321 -1.97 -8.05 -1.18
N THR A 322 -0.89 -7.55 -1.78
CA THR A 322 0.09 -8.39 -2.49
C THR A 322 1.15 -9.00 -1.58
N ARG A 323 1.19 -8.54 -0.32
CA ARG A 323 2.26 -8.86 0.64
C ARG A 323 2.08 -10.18 1.37
N PHE A 324 0.84 -10.64 1.47
CA PHE A 324 0.44 -11.80 2.25
C PHE A 324 -0.60 -12.56 1.45
N SER A 325 -0.29 -13.76 0.97
CA SER A 325 -1.24 -14.63 0.27
C SER A 325 -0.91 -16.10 0.52
N VAL A 326 -1.90 -16.97 0.29
CA VAL A 326 -1.82 -18.43 0.28
C VAL A 326 -1.82 -18.94 -1.16
N ASP A 327 -2.67 -18.37 -2.00
CA ASP A 327 -2.85 -18.72 -3.40
C ASP A 327 -2.62 -17.50 -4.29
N GLY A 328 -1.80 -17.65 -5.34
CA GLY A 328 -1.46 -16.51 -6.19
C GLY A 328 -0.67 -15.40 -5.46
N LEU A 329 -0.99 -14.14 -5.74
CA LEU A 329 -0.31 -12.95 -5.27
C LEU A 329 -1.14 -12.13 -4.26
N HIS A 330 -2.46 -12.16 -4.36
CA HIS A 330 -3.35 -11.29 -3.62
C HIS A 330 -4.04 -12.05 -2.48
N SER A 331 -4.42 -11.30 -1.46
CA SER A 331 -5.48 -11.69 -0.53
C SER A 331 -6.36 -10.48 -0.24
N LEU A 332 -7.56 -10.69 0.27
CA LEU A 332 -8.41 -9.61 0.73
C LEU A 332 -8.07 -9.24 2.17
N GLN A 333 -7.64 -8.00 2.40
CA GLN A 333 -7.51 -7.43 3.73
C GLN A 333 -8.77 -6.67 4.12
N LEU A 334 -9.30 -6.96 5.31
CA LEU A 334 -10.34 -6.17 5.97
C LEU A 334 -9.79 -5.59 7.27
N THR A 335 -10.04 -4.31 7.52
CA THR A 335 -9.74 -3.64 8.79
C THR A 335 -11.01 -3.02 9.35
N THR A 336 -11.31 -3.37 10.59
CA THR A 336 -12.49 -2.92 11.35
C THR A 336 -11.99 -2.22 12.61
N PRO A 337 -12.00 -0.88 12.70
CA PRO A 337 -11.62 -0.18 13.94
C PRO A 337 -12.68 -0.34 15.03
N THR A 338 -13.96 -0.18 14.69
CA THR A 338 -15.06 -0.29 15.63
C THR A 338 -15.73 -1.66 15.51
N LYS A 339 -15.75 -2.41 16.62
CA LYS A 339 -16.37 -3.74 16.70
C LYS A 339 -17.79 -3.73 16.09
N GLY A 340 -18.06 -4.64 15.16
CA GLY A 340 -19.35 -4.82 14.50
C GLY A 340 -19.67 -3.82 13.39
N GLN A 341 -18.75 -2.89 13.07
CA GLN A 341 -18.95 -1.85 12.05
C GLN A 341 -17.97 -2.01 10.88
N GLY A 342 -17.59 -3.25 10.54
CA GLY A 342 -16.71 -3.56 9.43
C GLY A 342 -17.43 -3.60 8.09
N PHE A 343 -16.67 -3.66 6.99
CA PHE A 343 -17.24 -3.98 5.67
C PHE A 343 -17.83 -5.39 5.65
N THR A 344 -19.01 -5.52 5.04
CA THR A 344 -19.55 -6.82 4.63
C THR A 344 -19.22 -7.06 3.17
N VAL A 345 -18.76 -8.27 2.86
CA VAL A 345 -18.37 -8.71 1.52
C VAL A 345 -19.36 -9.77 1.03
N GLU A 346 -19.85 -9.62 -0.19
CA GLU A 346 -20.90 -10.47 -0.77
C GLU A 346 -20.47 -10.93 -2.19
N PRO A 347 -19.96 -12.16 -2.36
CA PRO A 347 -19.56 -12.68 -3.66
C PRO A 347 -20.72 -12.75 -4.65
N PHE A 348 -20.46 -12.39 -5.91
CA PHE A 348 -21.49 -12.30 -6.93
C PHE A 348 -22.09 -13.65 -7.33
N ASN A 349 -23.42 -13.65 -7.56
CA ASN A 349 -24.18 -14.61 -8.37
C ASN A 349 -23.74 -16.07 -8.22
N ILE A 350 -24.10 -16.66 -7.10
CA ILE A 350 -23.93 -18.07 -6.78
C ILE A 350 -25.22 -18.80 -7.15
N ARG A 351 -25.12 -19.78 -8.05
CA ARG A 351 -26.21 -20.70 -8.35
C ARG A 351 -26.19 -21.87 -7.38
N LEU A 352 -27.27 -22.02 -6.63
CA LEU A 352 -27.51 -23.14 -5.73
C LEU A 352 -28.56 -24.08 -6.31
N ASP A 353 -28.38 -25.36 -6.06
CA ASP A 353 -29.33 -26.41 -6.39
C ASP A 353 -29.89 -26.99 -5.10
N LYS A 354 -31.23 -27.01 -4.99
CA LYS A 354 -31.94 -27.48 -3.80
C LYS A 354 -31.46 -28.86 -3.35
N ASP A 355 -31.38 -29.05 -2.03
CA ASP A 355 -31.00 -30.31 -1.37
C ASP A 355 -29.56 -30.77 -1.70
N THR A 356 -28.76 -29.90 -2.33
CA THR A 356 -27.33 -30.13 -2.58
C THR A 356 -26.53 -29.65 -1.38
N GLU A 357 -25.55 -30.45 -0.96
CA GLU A 357 -24.57 -30.05 0.04
C GLU A 357 -23.40 -29.33 -0.64
N TYR A 358 -22.92 -28.27 0.01
CA TYR A 358 -21.78 -27.47 -0.43
C TYR A 358 -20.76 -27.37 0.72
N GLU A 359 -19.47 -27.44 0.37
CA GLU A 359 -18.38 -27.14 1.28
C GLU A 359 -17.89 -25.70 1.04
N LEU A 360 -18.04 -24.86 2.07
CA LEU A 360 -17.36 -23.58 2.16
C LEU A 360 -15.97 -23.80 2.72
N THR A 361 -14.91 -23.36 2.05
CA THR A 361 -13.55 -23.34 2.59
C THR A 361 -12.88 -22.00 2.37
N PHE A 362 -12.00 -21.58 3.27
CA PHE A 362 -11.18 -20.39 3.09
C PHE A 362 -9.94 -20.44 3.97
N TRP A 363 -8.94 -19.65 3.60
CA TRP A 363 -7.80 -19.37 4.46
C TRP A 363 -7.96 -18.00 5.11
N ALA A 364 -7.55 -17.89 6.37
CA ALA A 364 -7.48 -16.61 7.04
C ALA A 364 -6.28 -16.51 7.98
N VAL A 365 -5.78 -15.28 8.14
CA VAL A 365 -4.78 -14.89 9.13
C VAL A 365 -5.10 -13.50 9.65
N SER A 366 -4.75 -13.19 10.90
CA SER A 366 -5.01 -11.90 11.53
C SER A 366 -3.79 -11.37 12.28
N ARG A 367 -3.75 -10.05 12.52
CA ARG A 367 -2.66 -9.43 13.31
C ARG A 367 -2.69 -9.83 14.79
N GLN A 368 -3.85 -10.27 15.27
CA GLN A 368 -4.12 -10.61 16.66
C GLN A 368 -4.90 -11.91 16.69
N ALA A 369 -4.56 -12.81 17.62
CA ALA A 369 -5.31 -14.05 17.75
C ALA A 369 -6.76 -13.80 18.18
N ASN A 370 -7.66 -14.70 17.79
CA ASN A 370 -9.06 -14.72 18.22
C ASN A 370 -9.88 -13.50 17.76
N LEU A 371 -9.58 -12.94 16.57
CA LEU A 371 -10.55 -12.07 15.90
C LEU A 371 -11.66 -12.92 15.29
N THR A 372 -12.90 -12.47 15.42
CA THR A 372 -14.09 -13.18 14.94
C THR A 372 -14.46 -12.72 13.54
N LEU A 373 -14.46 -13.68 12.60
CA LEU A 373 -15.10 -13.56 11.30
C LEU A 373 -16.52 -14.13 11.39
N LEU A 374 -17.50 -13.37 10.92
CA LEU A 374 -18.89 -13.80 10.79
C LEU A 374 -19.16 -14.10 9.32
N PHE A 375 -19.74 -15.27 9.05
CA PHE A 375 -20.34 -15.63 7.79
C PHE A 375 -21.85 -15.75 7.98
N SER A 376 -22.62 -15.16 7.07
CA SER A 376 -24.08 -15.24 7.03
C SER A 376 -24.52 -15.85 5.71
N PHE A 377 -25.63 -16.58 5.73
CA PHE A 377 -26.04 -17.43 4.64
C PHE A 377 -27.50 -17.19 4.24
N SER A 378 -27.75 -17.06 2.94
CA SER A 378 -29.10 -16.99 2.36
C SER A 378 -29.37 -18.27 1.56
N ASP A 379 -30.53 -18.90 1.78
CA ASP A 379 -30.92 -20.21 1.19
C ASP A 379 -29.94 -21.37 1.46
N LEU A 380 -29.05 -21.22 2.44
CA LEU A 380 -28.07 -22.21 2.87
C LEU A 380 -28.19 -22.40 4.38
N THR A 381 -28.33 -23.63 4.84
CA THR A 381 -28.34 -23.98 6.26
C THR A 381 -27.05 -24.70 6.64
N PRO A 382 -26.31 -24.21 7.65
CA PRO A 382 -25.12 -24.91 8.11
C PRO A 382 -25.46 -26.29 8.71
N ALA A 383 -24.78 -27.32 8.25
CA ALA A 383 -24.99 -28.71 8.67
C ALA A 383 -23.91 -29.20 9.64
N LEU A 384 -22.63 -28.91 9.34
CA LEU A 384 -21.45 -29.29 10.13
C LEU A 384 -20.36 -28.21 10.00
N MET A 385 -19.57 -28.00 11.06
CA MET A 385 -18.46 -27.03 11.03
C MET A 385 -17.20 -27.55 11.69
N PHE A 386 -16.05 -27.13 11.15
CA PHE A 386 -14.74 -27.34 11.76
C PHE A 386 -14.17 -25.97 12.18
N ALA A 387 -14.06 -25.77 13.50
CA ALA A 387 -13.62 -24.55 14.19
C ALA A 387 -14.59 -23.34 14.13
N GLY A 388 -15.62 -23.32 15.00
CA GLY A 388 -16.56 -22.19 15.10
C GLY A 388 -17.78 -22.43 16.01
N SER A 389 -18.75 -21.50 16.01
CA SER A 389 -20.08 -21.67 16.63
C SER A 389 -21.21 -21.46 15.62
N LEU A 390 -22.27 -22.26 15.71
CA LEU A 390 -23.39 -22.32 14.76
C LEU A 390 -24.63 -21.59 15.28
N GLN A 391 -25.30 -20.83 14.41
CA GLN A 391 -26.68 -20.36 14.56
C GLN A 391 -27.44 -20.64 13.25
N MET A 392 -28.78 -20.69 13.28
CA MET A 392 -29.56 -20.78 12.04
C MET A 392 -29.14 -19.62 11.13
N GLU A 393 -28.62 -19.94 9.94
CA GLU A 393 -28.19 -18.99 8.89
C GLU A 393 -26.87 -18.23 9.13
N ALA A 394 -26.07 -18.59 10.15
CA ALA A 394 -24.76 -17.96 10.36
C ALA A 394 -23.71 -18.87 10.99
N ALA A 395 -22.44 -18.57 10.70
CA ALA A 395 -21.25 -19.23 11.24
C ALA A 395 -20.22 -18.20 11.72
N THR A 396 -19.58 -18.45 12.85
CA THR A 396 -18.46 -17.62 13.32
C THR A 396 -17.17 -18.42 13.39
N PHE A 397 -16.06 -17.80 12.95
CA PHE A 397 -14.73 -18.40 12.93
C PHE A 397 -13.74 -17.53 13.72
N GLN A 398 -12.94 -18.16 14.57
CA GLN A 398 -11.87 -17.47 15.31
C GLN A 398 -10.56 -17.58 14.53
N THR A 399 -10.00 -16.43 14.17
CA THR A 399 -8.77 -16.33 13.37
C THR A 399 -7.52 -16.56 14.21
N SER A 400 -6.44 -17.03 13.56
CA SER A 400 -5.10 -17.17 14.13
C SER A 400 -4.12 -16.16 13.57
N THR A 401 -2.97 -16.00 14.25
CA THR A 401 -1.84 -15.19 13.77
C THR A 401 -1.00 -15.88 12.70
N GLU A 402 -1.30 -17.13 12.39
CA GLU A 402 -0.74 -17.89 11.27
C GLU A 402 -1.86 -18.21 10.27
N TRP A 403 -1.52 -18.46 9.01
CA TRP A 403 -2.49 -18.90 8.01
C TRP A 403 -3.10 -20.25 8.40
N SER A 404 -4.41 -20.26 8.58
CA SER A 404 -5.18 -21.45 8.88
C SER A 404 -6.31 -21.63 7.86
N LYS A 405 -6.59 -22.89 7.52
CA LYS A 405 -7.74 -23.25 6.69
C LYS A 405 -8.97 -23.47 7.57
N TYR A 406 -10.09 -22.89 7.17
CA TYR A 406 -11.39 -23.00 7.80
C TYR A 406 -12.38 -23.65 6.84
N SER A 407 -13.41 -24.31 7.37
CA SER A 407 -14.44 -24.96 6.56
C SER A 407 -15.80 -25.09 7.26
N ALA A 408 -16.86 -25.11 6.46
CA ALA A 408 -18.22 -25.42 6.89
C ALA A 408 -18.99 -26.16 5.79
N SER A 409 -19.79 -27.15 6.17
CA SER A 409 -20.77 -27.82 5.32
C SER A 409 -22.10 -27.07 5.37
N LEU A 410 -22.66 -26.78 4.20
CA LEU A 410 -23.89 -26.02 4.01
C LEU A 410 -24.84 -26.81 3.12
N THR A 411 -26.14 -26.87 3.44
CA THR A 411 -27.14 -27.50 2.58
C THR A 411 -28.05 -26.45 1.97
N ALA A 412 -28.22 -26.46 0.65
CA ALA A 412 -29.11 -25.53 -0.03
C ALA A 412 -30.58 -25.88 0.22
N THR A 413 -31.37 -24.91 0.66
CA THR A 413 -32.81 -25.09 0.95
C THR A 413 -33.70 -24.87 -0.26
N ALA A 414 -33.16 -24.25 -1.31
CA ALA A 414 -33.84 -23.94 -2.57
C ALA A 414 -32.87 -23.91 -3.76
N THR A 415 -33.40 -24.06 -4.98
CA THR A 415 -32.65 -23.81 -6.22
C THR A 415 -32.80 -22.34 -6.57
N THR A 416 -31.71 -21.57 -6.46
CA THR A 416 -31.73 -20.11 -6.64
C THR A 416 -30.43 -19.59 -7.25
N ASP A 417 -30.51 -18.45 -7.94
CA ASP A 417 -29.35 -17.63 -8.29
C ASP A 417 -29.32 -16.45 -7.31
N ARG A 418 -28.27 -16.35 -6.48
CA ARG A 418 -28.19 -15.39 -5.36
C ARG A 418 -26.89 -14.60 -5.37
N VAL A 419 -26.98 -13.30 -5.11
CA VAL A 419 -25.82 -12.41 -4.91
C VAL A 419 -25.32 -12.37 -3.46
N ASP A 420 -26.10 -12.93 -2.55
CA ASP A 420 -25.93 -12.86 -1.10
C ASP A 420 -25.96 -14.24 -0.43
N ALA A 421 -25.79 -15.32 -1.19
CA ALA A 421 -25.84 -16.69 -0.66
C ALA A 421 -24.81 -16.89 0.48
N VAL A 422 -23.65 -16.24 0.37
CA VAL A 422 -22.60 -16.23 1.39
C VAL A 422 -22.15 -14.79 1.58
N ASN A 423 -22.28 -14.26 2.80
CA ASN A 423 -21.77 -12.94 3.15
C ASN A 423 -20.76 -13.08 4.28
N TYR A 424 -19.73 -12.23 4.32
CA TYR A 424 -18.78 -12.28 5.43
C TYR A 424 -18.27 -10.92 5.88
N GLN A 425 -17.96 -10.82 7.16
CA GLN A 425 -17.55 -9.59 7.83
C GLN A 425 -16.55 -9.90 8.97
N LEU A 426 -15.56 -9.04 9.14
CA LEU A 426 -14.76 -8.98 10.37
C LEU A 426 -15.54 -8.18 11.43
N VAL A 427 -16.11 -8.89 12.41
CA VAL A 427 -16.92 -8.27 13.47
C VAL A 427 -16.09 -7.85 14.69
N SER A 428 -14.90 -8.41 14.88
CA SER A 428 -13.94 -7.91 15.88
C SER A 428 -13.26 -6.63 15.42
N ALA A 429 -12.82 -5.80 16.38
CA ALA A 429 -11.89 -4.72 16.07
C ALA A 429 -10.51 -5.30 15.72
N GLY A 430 -9.94 -4.94 14.57
CA GLY A 430 -8.63 -5.42 14.13
C GLY A 430 -8.48 -5.52 12.61
N THR A 431 -7.51 -6.31 12.16
CA THR A 431 -7.21 -6.55 10.74
C THR A 431 -7.07 -8.04 10.47
N VAL A 432 -7.71 -8.51 9.41
CA VAL A 432 -7.68 -9.88 8.91
C VAL A 432 -7.37 -9.90 7.41
N TRP A 433 -6.71 -10.96 6.97
CA TRP A 433 -6.55 -11.31 5.56
C TRP A 433 -7.29 -12.61 5.29
N ILE A 434 -7.98 -12.68 4.15
CA ILE A 434 -8.73 -13.83 3.68
C ILE A 434 -8.25 -14.16 2.28
N ASP A 435 -8.05 -15.44 2.00
CA ASP A 435 -7.61 -15.93 0.70
C ASP A 435 -8.20 -17.31 0.39
N LEU A 436 -8.21 -17.68 -0.90
CA LEU A 436 -8.73 -18.94 -1.44
C LEU A 436 -10.09 -19.31 -0.81
N LEU A 437 -11.03 -18.37 -0.85
CA LEU A 437 -12.42 -18.55 -0.42
C LEU A 437 -13.16 -19.32 -1.50
N GLN A 438 -13.66 -20.51 -1.19
CA GLN A 438 -14.30 -21.40 -2.14
C GLN A 438 -15.62 -21.92 -1.63
N LEU A 439 -16.60 -22.05 -2.52
CA LEU A 439 -17.84 -22.77 -2.29
C LEU A 439 -17.96 -23.83 -3.38
N ILE A 440 -17.87 -25.10 -3.00
CA ILE A 440 -17.86 -26.24 -3.93
C ILE A 440 -19.03 -27.17 -3.60
N PRO A 441 -19.74 -27.74 -4.59
CA PRO A 441 -20.68 -28.83 -4.34
C PRO A 441 -19.91 -30.02 -3.73
N SER A 442 -20.46 -30.60 -2.66
CA SER A 442 -19.96 -31.86 -2.11
C SER A 442 -20.14 -32.99 -3.14
N PRO A 443 -19.18 -33.91 -3.25
CA PRO A 443 -19.20 -34.99 -4.26
C PRO A 443 -20.31 -36.03 -4.06
#